data_AF-H2ATQ5-F1
#
_entry.id   AF-H2ATQ5-F1
#
_cell.length_a   1.000
_cell.length_b   1.000
_cell.length_c   1.000
_cell.angle_alpha   90.00
_cell.angle_beta   90.00
_cell.angle_gamma   90.00
#
_symmetry.space_group_name_H-M   'P 1'
#
loop_
_entity.id
_entity.type
_entity.pdbx_description
1 polymer ?
#
loop_
_entity_poly.entity_id
_entity_poly.type
_entity_poly.pdbx_seq_one_letter_code
_entity_poly.pdbx_strand_id
1 'polypeptide(L)'
;MSYPQVPEGWRAAYDESYKRYIYTNVTTNQTQWEEPRGTIWVSNGYGPPPPLLRLMVPHLLYMLLLQYTLLHLRYMQLLLLHHHLVQEWAWALVRLWVQLPVS
;
A
#
# COMPACT_ATOMS: atom_id res chain seq x y z
N MET A 1 -28.11 -11.19 9.10
CA MET A 1 -26.89 -11.22 8.26
C MET A 1 -27.30 -10.87 6.84
N SER A 2 -26.55 -10.00 6.17
CA SER A 2 -26.74 -9.69 4.74
C SER A 2 -25.74 -10.51 3.95
N TYR A 3 -26.18 -11.15 2.86
CA TYR A 3 -25.30 -11.92 1.98
C TYR A 3 -25.55 -11.56 0.51
N PRO A 4 -24.50 -11.55 -0.32
CA PRO A 4 -24.63 -11.24 -1.74
C PRO A 4 -25.13 -12.45 -2.50
N GLN A 5 -26.20 -12.26 -3.28
CA GLN A 5 -26.53 -13.11 -4.41
C GLN A 5 -25.80 -12.58 -5.64
N VAL A 6 -24.93 -13.41 -6.20
CA VAL A 6 -24.08 -13.04 -7.34
C VAL A 6 -24.62 -13.65 -8.64
N PRO A 7 -24.30 -13.04 -9.79
CA PRO A 7 -24.67 -13.57 -11.10
C PRO A 7 -24.09 -14.97 -11.36
N GLU A 8 -24.65 -15.67 -12.35
CA GLU A 8 -24.11 -16.94 -12.82
C GLU A 8 -22.63 -16.80 -13.23
N GLY A 9 -21.85 -17.84 -12.95
CA GLY A 9 -20.41 -17.84 -13.19
C GLY A 9 -19.61 -17.09 -12.12
N TRP A 10 -20.24 -16.58 -11.06
CA TRP A 10 -19.56 -15.97 -9.92
C TRP A 10 -19.81 -16.72 -8.61
N ARG A 11 -18.85 -16.62 -7.71
CA ARG A 11 -18.95 -17.09 -6.33
C ARG A 11 -18.56 -15.96 -5.39
N ALA A 12 -19.34 -15.75 -4.33
CA ALA A 12 -18.97 -14.88 -3.23
C ALA A 12 -18.51 -15.70 -2.03
N ALA A 13 -17.36 -15.34 -1.45
CA ALA A 13 -16.84 -15.91 -0.20
C ALA A 13 -16.58 -14.79 0.80
N TYR A 14 -16.98 -14.95 2.06
CA TYR A 14 -16.68 -13.96 3.09
C TYR A 14 -15.26 -14.19 3.61
N ASP A 15 -14.42 -13.18 3.54
CA ASP A 15 -13.09 -13.17 4.11
C ASP A 15 -13.12 -12.56 5.50
N GLU A 16 -12.74 -13.35 6.51
CA GLU A 16 -12.75 -12.92 7.90
C GLU A 16 -11.61 -11.97 8.27
N SER A 17 -10.49 -11.97 7.53
CA SER A 17 -9.34 -11.10 7.78
C SER A 17 -9.67 -9.66 7.38
N TYR A 18 -10.30 -9.51 6.22
CA TYR A 18 -10.70 -8.22 5.66
C TYR A 18 -12.15 -7.85 5.99
N LYS A 19 -12.87 -8.74 6.68
CA LYS A 19 -14.28 -8.60 7.07
C LYS A 19 -15.19 -8.19 5.89
N ARG A 20 -14.92 -8.73 4.69
CA ARG A 20 -15.65 -8.42 3.44
C ARG A 20 -15.78 -9.63 2.52
N TYR A 21 -16.68 -9.56 1.55
CA TYR A 21 -16.79 -10.58 0.49
C TYR A 21 -15.71 -10.41 -0.59
N ILE A 22 -15.20 -11.55 -1.05
CA ILE A 22 -14.37 -11.74 -2.24
C ILE A 22 -15.23 -12.40 -3.31
N TYR A 23 -15.15 -11.90 -4.54
CA TYR A 23 -15.88 -12.41 -5.69
C TYR A 23 -14.93 -13.13 -6.63
N THR A 24 -15.20 -14.40 -6.91
CA THR A 24 -14.39 -15.22 -7.81
C THR A 24 -15.20 -15.57 -9.04
N ASN A 25 -14.69 -15.24 -10.21
CA ASN A 25 -15.24 -15.72 -11.47
C ASN A 25 -14.87 -17.20 -11.63
N VAL A 26 -15.87 -18.06 -11.72
CA VAL A 26 -15.71 -19.51 -11.76
C VAL A 26 -15.11 -19.97 -13.10
N THR A 27 -15.32 -19.21 -14.17
CA THR A 27 -14.82 -19.54 -15.52
C THR A 27 -13.35 -19.17 -15.69
N THR A 28 -12.95 -17.98 -15.20
CA THR A 28 -11.58 -17.47 -15.37
C THR A 28 -10.69 -17.70 -14.15
N ASN A 29 -11.26 -18.14 -13.02
CA ASN A 29 -10.63 -18.17 -11.70
C ASN A 29 -10.07 -16.82 -11.23
N GLN A 30 -10.51 -15.72 -11.84
CA GLN A 30 -10.10 -14.38 -11.41
C GLN A 30 -10.88 -13.96 -10.17
N THR A 31 -10.16 -13.41 -9.20
CA THR A 31 -10.74 -12.86 -7.98
C THR A 31 -10.78 -11.33 -8.07
N GLN A 32 -11.82 -10.75 -7.49
CA GLN A 32 -11.98 -9.31 -7.39
C GLN A 32 -12.70 -8.95 -6.10
N TRP A 33 -12.51 -7.71 -5.67
CA TRP A 33 -13.12 -7.17 -4.46
C TRP A 33 -14.46 -6.48 -4.77
N GLU A 34 -14.64 -6.10 -6.03
CA GLU A 34 -15.81 -5.43 -6.57
C GLU A 34 -16.93 -6.44 -6.83
N GLU A 35 -18.15 -6.02 -6.52
CA GLU A 35 -19.33 -6.79 -6.84
C GLU A 35 -19.48 -6.93 -8.36
N PRO A 36 -19.66 -8.16 -8.88
CA PRO A 36 -20.05 -8.37 -10.27
C PRO A 36 -21.34 -7.61 -10.56
N ARG A 37 -21.48 -7.10 -11.79
CA ARG A 37 -22.70 -6.40 -12.20
C ARG A 37 -23.91 -7.31 -12.03
N GLY A 38 -24.93 -6.82 -11.33
CA GLY A 38 -26.13 -7.61 -11.01
C GLY A 38 -26.08 -8.33 -9.66
N THR A 39 -25.07 -8.05 -8.82
CA THR A 39 -25.07 -8.52 -7.42
C THR A 39 -26.24 -7.88 -6.66
N ILE A 40 -27.00 -8.71 -5.95
CA ILE A 40 -28.13 -8.29 -5.12
C ILE A 40 -27.81 -8.65 -3.67
N TRP A 41 -28.04 -7.73 -2.74
CA TRP A 41 -27.84 -7.98 -1.32
C TRP A 41 -29.14 -8.41 -0.65
N VAL A 42 -29.19 -9.65 -0.16
CA VAL A 42 -30.33 -10.17 0.58
C VAL A 42 -30.11 -9.90 2.06
N SER A 43 -30.92 -9.01 2.65
CA SER A 43 -30.85 -8.67 4.08
C SER A 43 -32.00 -9.28 4.88
N ASN A 44 -31.68 -10.02 5.94
CA ASN A 44 -32.67 -10.40 6.97
C ASN A 44 -32.85 -9.27 8.02
N GLY A 45 -32.99 -8.01 7.59
CA GLY A 45 -33.16 -6.84 8.48
C GLY A 45 -31.88 -6.16 8.98
N TYR A 46 -30.70 -6.66 8.57
CA TYR A 46 -29.42 -5.95 8.72
C TYR A 46 -28.95 -5.60 7.31
N GLY A 47 -28.88 -4.31 6.98
CA GLY A 47 -28.47 -3.84 5.65
C GLY A 47 -27.08 -4.36 5.22
N PRO A 48 -26.71 -4.19 3.94
CA PRO A 48 -25.35 -4.50 3.51
C PRO A 48 -24.34 -3.81 4.43
N PRO A 49 -23.18 -4.45 4.73
CA PRO A 49 -22.14 -3.78 5.49
C PRO A 49 -21.85 -2.41 4.85
N PRO A 50 -21.77 -1.33 5.64
CA PRO A 50 -21.70 0.01 5.08
C PRO A 50 -20.51 0.12 4.12
N PRO A 51 -20.65 0.88 3.02
CA PRO A 51 -19.63 1.02 1.98
C PRO A 51 -18.34 1.72 2.47
N LEU A 52 -18.17 1.94 3.77
CA LEU A 52 -16.99 2.57 4.35
C LEU A 52 -15.71 1.77 4.05
N LEU A 53 -15.77 0.44 3.99
CA LEU A 53 -14.64 -0.41 3.55
C LEU A 53 -14.35 -0.29 2.04
N ARG A 54 -15.33 0.14 1.23
CA ARG A 54 -15.26 0.22 -0.24
C ARG A 54 -14.25 1.26 -0.72
N LEU A 55 -14.14 2.38 0.00
CA LEU A 55 -13.20 3.46 -0.30
C LEU A 55 -11.94 3.41 0.58
N MET A 56 -12.04 2.84 1.78
CA MET A 56 -10.90 2.81 2.71
C MET A 56 -9.75 1.91 2.24
N VAL A 57 -10.00 0.73 1.65
CA VAL A 57 -8.89 -0.20 1.34
C VAL A 57 -7.94 0.33 0.24
N PRO A 58 -8.43 0.77 -0.94
CA PRO A 58 -7.54 1.34 -1.97
C PRO A 58 -6.93 2.67 -1.52
N HIS A 59 -7.68 3.48 -0.76
CA HIS A 59 -7.20 4.77 -0.27
C HIS A 59 -6.13 4.63 0.81
N LEU A 60 -6.30 3.73 1.78
CA LEU A 60 -5.28 3.46 2.80
C LEU A 60 -4.03 2.83 2.18
N LEU A 61 -4.19 1.94 1.19
CA LEU A 61 -3.05 1.40 0.45
C LEU A 61 -2.32 2.51 -0.33
N TYR A 62 -3.06 3.41 -0.96
CA TYR A 62 -2.49 4.59 -1.63
C TYR A 62 -1.78 5.52 -0.64
N MET A 63 -2.36 5.77 0.53
CA MET A 63 -1.77 6.60 1.59
C MET A 63 -0.51 5.95 2.18
N LEU A 64 -0.50 4.63 2.39
CA LEU A 64 0.67 3.87 2.82
C LEU A 64 1.77 3.88 1.75
N LEU A 65 1.41 3.69 0.48
CA LEU A 65 2.34 3.77 -0.64
C LEU A 65 2.93 5.18 -0.77
N LEU A 66 2.11 6.22 -0.60
CA LEU A 66 2.56 7.62 -0.58
C LEU A 66 3.50 7.87 0.60
N GLN A 67 3.16 7.40 1.80
CA GLN A 67 4.02 7.53 2.97
C GLN A 67 5.36 6.80 2.76
N TYR A 68 5.33 5.59 2.20
CA TYR A 68 6.54 4.82 1.87
C TYR A 68 7.42 5.54 0.84
N THR A 69 6.84 6.07 -0.24
CA THR A 69 7.60 6.80 -1.27
C THR A 69 8.22 8.08 -0.72
N LEU A 70 7.50 8.82 0.14
CA LEU A 70 8.04 10.00 0.82
C LEU A 70 9.16 9.65 1.81
N LEU A 71 8.98 8.58 2.59
CA LEU A 71 10.02 8.09 3.51
C LEU A 71 11.27 7.65 2.74
N HIS A 72 11.09 6.93 1.64
CA HIS A 72 12.18 6.49 0.78
C HIS A 72 12.92 7.68 0.16
N LEU A 73 12.20 8.70 -0.33
CA LEU A 73 12.83 9.91 -0.86
C LEU A 73 13.64 10.66 0.22
N ARG A 74 13.08 10.80 1.43
CA ARG A 74 13.78 11.40 2.56
C ARG A 74 15.04 10.61 2.93
N TYR A 75 14.96 9.28 2.95
CA TYR A 75 16.11 8.42 3.15
C TYR A 75 17.19 8.66 2.08
N MET A 76 16.81 8.75 0.80
CA MET A 76 17.77 9.04 -0.28
C MET A 76 18.42 10.41 -0.14
N GLN A 77 17.67 11.45 0.27
CA GLN A 77 18.24 12.76 0.56
C GLN A 77 19.26 12.72 1.71
N LEU A 78 18.95 11.98 2.78
CA LEU A 78 19.87 11.79 3.91
C LEU A 78 21.12 11.01 3.50
N LEU A 79 20.98 10.00 2.63
CA LEU A 79 22.10 9.22 2.13
C LEU A 79 23.03 10.06 1.24
N LEU A 80 22.47 10.93 0.40
CA LEU A 80 23.22 11.90 -0.39
C LEU A 80 23.94 12.91 0.51
N LEU A 81 23.25 13.45 1.53
CA LEU A 81 23.86 14.38 2.48
C LEU A 81 25.00 13.72 3.26
N HIS A 82 24.79 12.49 3.73
CA HIS A 82 25.81 11.71 4.42
C HIS A 82 27.04 11.50 3.51
N HIS A 83 26.82 11.08 2.25
CA HIS A 83 27.91 10.93 1.29
C HIS A 83 28.67 12.25 1.08
N HIS A 84 27.96 13.36 0.89
CA HIS A 84 28.57 14.68 0.74
C HIS A 84 29.39 15.08 1.97
N LEU A 85 28.85 14.91 3.18
CA LEU A 85 29.57 15.21 4.42
C LEU A 85 30.85 14.36 4.54
N VAL A 86 30.79 13.08 4.21
CA VAL A 86 31.98 12.20 4.21
C VAL A 86 33.04 12.72 3.22
N GLN A 87 32.64 13.16 2.03
CA GLN A 87 33.56 13.75 1.05
C GLN A 87 34.20 15.05 1.58
N GLU A 88 33.39 15.95 2.17
CA GLU A 88 33.90 17.20 2.76
C GLU A 88 34.91 16.95 3.87
N TRP A 89 34.63 15.99 4.76
CA TRP A 89 35.57 15.59 5.81
C TRP A 89 36.84 14.96 5.26
N ALA A 90 36.74 14.10 4.24
CA ALA A 90 37.90 13.52 3.58
C ALA A 90 38.80 14.62 3.00
N TRP A 91 38.22 15.61 2.31
CA TRP A 91 38.97 16.75 1.77
C TRP A 91 39.52 17.69 2.84
N ALA A 92 38.81 17.88 3.96
CA ALA A 92 39.32 18.64 5.09
C ALA A 92 40.58 17.98 5.70
N LEU A 93 40.58 16.65 5.84
CA LEU A 93 41.74 15.91 6.32
C LEU A 93 42.92 16.00 5.35
N VAL A 94 42.68 15.89 4.04
CA VAL A 94 43.74 16.08 3.02
C VAL A 94 44.34 17.48 3.12
N ARG A 95 43.51 18.52 3.23
CA ARG A 95 43.98 19.91 3.39
C ARG A 95 44.82 20.10 4.64
N LEU A 96 44.39 19.53 5.77
CA LEU A 96 45.13 19.58 7.02
C LEU A 96 46.50 18.91 6.89
N TRP A 97 46.56 17.73 6.25
CA TRP A 97 47.79 16.97 6.06
C TRP A 97 48.81 17.71 5.19
N VAL A 98 48.37 18.37 4.11
CA VAL A 98 49.24 19.16 3.21
C VAL A 98 49.86 20.38 3.91
N GLN A 99 49.22 20.91 4.95
CA GLN A 99 49.68 22.10 5.68
C GLN A 99 50.69 21.78 6.80
N LEU A 100 50.89 20.49 7.13
CA LEU A 100 51.84 20.10 8.17
C LEU A 100 53.28 20.23 7.66
N PRO A 101 54.18 20.91 8.38
CA PRO A 101 55.59 20.98 8.00
C PRO A 101 56.21 19.58 8.07
N VAL A 102 56.87 19.18 7.00
CA VAL A 102 57.71 17.97 6.98
C VAL A 102 58.99 18.32 7.74
N SER A 103 59.07 17.90 9.00
CA SER A 103 60.26 18.02 9.85
C SER A 103 61.38 17.10 9.40
#